data_AF-A0ABD6FIS7-F1
#
_entry.id   AF-A0ABD6FIS7-F1
#
_cell.length_a   1.000
_cell.length_b   1.000
_cell.length_c   1.000
_cell.angle_alpha   90.00
_cell.angle_beta   90.00
_cell.angle_gamma   90.00
#
_symmetry.space_group_name_H-M   'P 1'
#
loop_
_entity.id
_entity.type
_entity.pdbx_description
1 polymer ?
#
loop_
_entity_poly.entity_id
_entity_poly.type
_entity_poly.pdbx_seq_one_letter_code
_entity_poly.pdbx_strand_id
1 'polypeptide(L)'
;MSTQVSDAVVEQQASKYETSMAELDSFLERANSHAKSLVDNSPADLTVALQDVCEQWCNNTKNTVLMHMQDMAKYIRKAKDDLLEMDKQNSVEILNLPLPTSQFLGG
;
A
#
# COMPACT_ATOMS: atom_id res chain seq x y z
N MET A 1 4.70 -23.69 14.50
CA MET A 1 4.72 -22.94 13.22
C MET A 1 4.46 -21.49 13.58
N SER A 2 5.45 -20.60 13.40
CA SER A 2 5.26 -19.17 13.64
C SER A 2 4.53 -18.59 12.42
N THR A 3 3.24 -18.32 12.56
CA THR A 3 2.37 -17.84 11.48
C THR A 3 2.50 -16.33 11.24
N GLN A 4 3.36 -15.64 12.00
CA GLN A 4 3.48 -14.18 11.96
C GLN A 4 4.54 -13.75 10.92
N VAL A 5 4.11 -12.99 9.92
CA VAL A 5 5.02 -12.15 9.13
C VAL A 5 5.61 -11.11 10.08
N SER A 6 6.93 -10.93 10.09
CA SER A 6 7.54 -9.99 11.03
C SER A 6 7.11 -8.55 10.72
N ASP A 7 6.88 -7.76 11.77
CA ASP A 7 6.54 -6.33 11.68
C ASP A 7 7.46 -5.55 10.75
N ALA A 8 8.76 -5.89 10.78
CA ALA A 8 9.76 -5.27 9.92
C ALA A 8 9.51 -5.52 8.43
N VAL A 9 9.00 -6.71 8.06
CA VAL A 9 8.68 -7.05 6.67
C VAL A 9 7.41 -6.34 6.20
N VAL A 10 6.40 -6.25 7.07
CA VAL A 10 5.15 -5.51 6.79
C VAL A 10 5.45 -4.04 6.55
N GLU A 11 6.20 -3.39 7.45
CA GLU A 11 6.52 -1.97 7.33
C GLU A 11 7.45 -1.71 6.14
N GLN A 12 8.41 -2.59 5.88
CA GLN A 12 9.25 -2.51 4.68
C GLN A 12 8.41 -2.56 3.40
N GLN A 13 7.41 -3.43 3.33
CA GLN A 13 6.57 -3.55 2.14
C GLN A 13 5.64 -2.34 1.98
N ALA A 14 5.03 -1.85 3.06
CA ALA A 14 4.23 -0.63 3.02
C ALA A 14 5.07 0.59 2.58
N SER A 15 6.27 0.74 3.12
CA SER A 15 7.21 1.81 2.76
C SER A 15 7.66 1.75 1.31
N LYS A 16 7.81 0.55 0.72
CA LYS A 16 8.07 0.40 -0.71
C LYS A 16 6.92 0.97 -1.56
N TYR A 17 5.67 0.68 -1.20
CA TYR A 17 4.52 1.25 -1.92
C TYR A 17 4.49 2.77 -1.82
N GLU A 18 4.78 3.33 -0.65
CA GLU A 18 4.88 4.79 -0.46
C GLU A 18 5.99 5.43 -1.30
N THR A 19 7.16 4.78 -1.33
CA THR A 19 8.29 5.24 -2.15
C THR A 19 7.94 5.19 -3.65
N SER A 20 7.39 4.07 -4.12
CA SER A 20 6.98 3.92 -5.52
C SER A 20 5.86 4.90 -5.91
N MET A 21 4.93 5.22 -5.00
CA MET A 21 3.93 6.26 -5.23
C MET A 21 4.58 7.63 -5.45
N ALA A 22 5.52 8.03 -4.60
CA ALA A 22 6.20 9.32 -4.73
C ALA A 22 7.02 9.41 -6.03
N GLU A 23 7.71 8.34 -6.40
CA GLU A 23 8.45 8.26 -7.67
C GLU A 23 7.51 8.35 -8.89
N LEU A 24 6.38 7.65 -8.85
CA LEU A 24 5.40 7.66 -9.94
C LEU A 24 4.74 9.03 -10.06
N ASP A 25 4.37 9.68 -8.95
CA ASP A 25 3.78 11.02 -8.97
C ASP A 25 4.73 12.05 -9.60
N SER A 26 6.01 12.04 -9.19
CA SER A 26 7.06 12.88 -9.79
C SER A 26 7.28 12.57 -11.28
N PHE A 27 7.17 11.30 -11.69
CA PHE A 27 7.23 10.93 -13.11
C PHE A 27 6.06 11.52 -13.90
N LEU A 28 4.83 11.42 -13.40
CA LEU A 28 3.63 11.97 -14.05
C LEU A 28 3.71 13.49 -14.18
N GLU A 29 4.20 14.19 -13.16
CA GLU A 29 4.41 15.65 -13.22
C GLU A 29 5.42 16.04 -14.31
N ARG A 30 6.55 15.32 -14.40
CA ARG A 30 7.55 15.54 -15.46
C ARG A 30 6.99 15.25 -16.85
N ALA A 31 6.23 14.17 -17.01
CA ALA A 31 5.61 13.83 -18.28
C ALA A 31 4.64 14.93 -18.75
N ASN A 32 3.78 15.43 -17.85
CA ASN A 32 2.85 16.50 -18.17
C ASN A 32 3.59 17.82 -18.47
N SER A 33 4.64 18.14 -17.72
CA SER A 33 5.47 19.32 -17.99
C SER A 33 6.18 19.25 -19.35
N HIS A 34 6.65 18.08 -19.78
CA HIS A 34 7.24 17.90 -21.10
C HIS A 34 6.21 18.05 -22.21
N ALA A 35 5.01 17.49 -22.04
CA ALA A 35 3.92 17.64 -23.00
C ALA A 35 3.52 19.11 -23.16
N LYS A 36 3.39 19.85 -22.05
CA LYS A 36 3.13 21.29 -22.06
C LYS A 36 4.24 22.07 -22.77
N SER A 37 5.51 21.80 -22.43
CA SER A 37 6.66 22.44 -23.08
C SER A 37 6.67 22.19 -24.59
N LEU A 38 6.27 20.99 -25.05
CA LEU A 38 6.19 20.69 -26.47
C LEU A 38 5.12 21.53 -27.19
N VAL A 39 3.96 21.75 -26.56
CA VAL A 39 2.92 22.65 -27.08
C VAL A 39 3.40 24.10 -27.12
N ASP A 40 4.04 24.56 -26.04
CA ASP A 40 4.56 25.92 -25.95
C ASP A 40 5.61 26.22 -27.05
N ASN A 41 6.39 25.21 -27.45
CA ASN A 41 7.40 25.34 -28.52
C ASN A 41 6.86 25.07 -29.94
N SER A 42 5.79 24.31 -30.08
CA SER A 42 5.21 23.94 -31.37
C SER A 42 3.69 23.79 -31.25
N PRO A 43 2.92 24.89 -31.34
CA PRO A 43 1.47 24.87 -31.11
C PRO A 43 0.70 24.43 -32.36
N ALA A 44 0.84 23.16 -32.73
CA ALA A 44 0.04 22.53 -33.77
C ALA A 44 -1.13 21.76 -33.15
N ASP A 45 -2.22 21.54 -33.90
CA ASP A 45 -3.39 20.78 -33.42
C ASP A 45 -3.00 19.40 -32.84
N LEU A 46 -1.97 18.77 -33.45
CA LEU A 46 -1.44 17.49 -32.99
C LEU A 46 -0.76 17.58 -31.62
N THR A 47 -0.01 18.64 -31.34
CA THR A 47 0.70 18.79 -30.05
C THR A 47 -0.29 19.15 -28.94
N VAL A 48 -1.30 19.97 -29.24
CA VAL A 48 -2.40 20.26 -28.32
C VAL A 48 -3.16 18.98 -27.97
N ALA A 49 -3.54 18.18 -28.97
CA ALA A 49 -4.19 16.88 -28.74
C ALA A 49 -3.30 15.93 -27.92
N LEU A 50 -1.99 15.94 -28.14
CA LEU A 50 -1.04 15.15 -27.35
C LEU A 50 -1.00 15.59 -25.88
N GLN A 51 -1.04 16.90 -25.61
CA GLN A 51 -1.12 17.43 -24.25
C GLN A 51 -2.41 16.98 -23.56
N ASP A 52 -3.56 17.10 -24.22
CA ASP A 52 -4.85 16.69 -23.67
C ASP A 52 -4.87 15.20 -23.30
N VAL A 53 -4.33 14.34 -24.18
CA VAL A 53 -4.21 12.90 -23.92
C VAL A 53 -3.24 12.63 -22.76
N CYS A 54 -2.11 13.36 -22.69
CA CYS A 54 -1.14 13.21 -21.62
C CYS A 54 -1.73 13.62 -20.27
N GLU A 55 -2.48 14.72 -20.22
CA GLU A 55 -3.15 15.20 -19.02
C GLU A 55 -4.23 14.22 -18.55
N GLN A 56 -5.07 13.72 -19.46
CA GLN A 56 -6.07 12.69 -19.15
C GLN A 56 -5.44 11.41 -18.62
N TRP A 57 -4.36 10.95 -19.25
CA TRP A 57 -3.63 9.77 -18.81
C TRP A 57 -3.03 9.98 -17.41
N CYS A 58 -2.35 11.11 -17.18
CA CYS A 58 -1.78 11.44 -15.87
C CYS A 58 -2.87 11.46 -14.78
N ASN A 59 -3.99 12.13 -15.04
CA ASN A 59 -5.11 12.21 -14.09
C ASN A 59 -5.70 10.83 -13.80
N ASN A 60 -5.89 10.00 -14.83
CA ASN A 60 -6.42 8.65 -14.66
C ASN A 60 -5.45 7.75 -13.86
N THR A 61 -4.14 7.85 -14.12
CA THR A 61 -3.12 7.12 -13.36
C THR A 61 -3.07 7.57 -11.91
N LYS A 62 -3.15 8.87 -11.62
CA LYS A 62 -3.22 9.38 -10.24
C LYS A 62 -4.46 8.85 -9.52
N ASN A 63 -5.63 8.95 -10.14
CA ASN A 63 -6.88 8.56 -9.52
C ASN A 63 -7.02 7.04 -9.34
N THR A 64 -6.40 6.23 -10.19
CA THR A 64 -6.55 4.78 -10.15
C THR A 64 -5.36 4.12 -9.47
N VAL A 65 -4.17 4.28 -10.04
CA VAL A 65 -2.98 3.53 -9.62
C VAL A 65 -2.45 4.01 -8.28
N LEU A 66 -2.28 5.33 -8.09
CA LEU A 66 -1.80 5.85 -6.81
C LEU A 66 -2.80 5.59 -5.68
N MET A 67 -4.10 5.76 -5.95
CA MET A 67 -5.15 5.43 -4.99
C MET A 67 -5.09 3.95 -4.58
N HIS A 68 -4.97 3.01 -5.53
CA HIS A 68 -4.83 1.60 -5.22
C HIS A 68 -3.54 1.26 -4.46
N MET A 69 -2.42 1.89 -4.79
CA MET A 69 -1.16 1.71 -4.04
C MET A 69 -1.30 2.20 -2.59
N GLN A 70 -1.98 3.34 -2.39
CA GLN A 70 -2.24 3.89 -1.07
C GLN A 70 -3.16 2.96 -0.26
N ASP A 71 -4.20 2.43 -0.89
CA ASP A 71 -5.12 1.48 -0.26
C ASP A 71 -4.39 0.17 0.09
N MET A 72 -3.53 -0.34 -0.79
CA MET A 72 -2.71 -1.52 -0.49
C MET A 72 -1.80 -1.29 0.73
N ALA A 73 -1.12 -0.15 0.82
CA ALA A 73 -0.30 0.18 1.99
C ALA A 73 -1.14 0.23 3.29
N LYS A 74 -2.36 0.78 3.24
CA LYS A 74 -3.30 0.78 4.37
C LYS A 74 -3.76 -0.63 4.75
N TYR A 75 -4.14 -1.45 3.77
CA TYR A 75 -4.59 -2.82 4.01
C TYR A 75 -3.49 -3.70 4.59
N ILE A 76 -2.24 -3.53 4.14
CA ILE A 76 -1.08 -4.23 4.69
C ILE A 76 -0.89 -3.91 6.17
N ARG A 77 -0.97 -2.62 6.54
CA ARG A 77 -0.88 -2.19 7.95
C ARG A 77 -2.05 -2.70 8.77
N LYS A 78 -3.28 -2.61 8.24
CA LYS A 78 -4.47 -3.12 8.92
C LYS A 78 -4.41 -4.63 9.16
N ALA A 79 -4.01 -5.41 8.16
CA ALA A 79 -3.88 -6.85 8.29
C ALA A 79 -2.87 -7.25 9.39
N LYS A 80 -1.81 -6.47 9.56
CA LYS A 80 -0.88 -6.62 10.70
C LYS A 80 -1.60 -6.37 12.03
N ASP A 81 -2.32 -5.26 12.16
CA ASP A 81 -3.01 -4.92 13.40
C ASP A 81 -4.06 -5.99 13.78
N ASP A 82 -4.79 -6.50 12.78
CA ASP A 82 -5.77 -7.58 12.95
C ASP A 82 -5.09 -8.88 13.44
N LEU A 83 -3.89 -9.21 12.95
CA LEU A 83 -3.12 -10.37 13.43
C LEU A 83 -2.66 -10.19 14.89
N LEU A 84 -2.16 -9.02 15.25
CA LEU A 84 -1.71 -8.73 16.62
C LEU A 84 -2.86 -8.84 17.63
N GLU A 85 -4.04 -8.34 17.27
CA GLU A 85 -5.23 -8.46 18.11
C GLU A 85 -5.70 -9.92 18.24
N MET A 86 -5.68 -10.69 17.14
CA MET A 86 -5.99 -12.12 17.18
C MET A 86 -5.01 -12.89 18.07
N ASP A 87 -3.72 -12.60 18.03
CA ASP A 87 -2.73 -13.27 18.89
C ASP A 87 -2.88 -12.91 20.36
N LYS A 88 -3.29 -11.67 20.65
CA LYS A 88 -3.61 -11.25 22.02
C LYS A 88 -4.84 -11.99 22.55
N GLN A 89 -5.89 -12.11 21.75
CA GLN A 89 -7.10 -12.87 22.10
C GLN A 89 -6.77 -14.34 22.33
N ASN A 90 -6.03 -14.98 21.41
CA ASN A 90 -5.58 -16.36 21.55
C ASN A 90 -4.73 -16.55 22.83
N SER A 91 -3.84 -15.60 23.15
CA SER A 91 -3.03 -15.66 24.37
C SER A 91 -3.88 -15.60 25.64
N VAL A 92 -4.89 -14.73 25.66
CA VAL A 92 -5.84 -14.64 26.77
C VAL A 92 -6.67 -15.92 26.90
N GLU A 93 -7.14 -16.49 25.80
CA GLU A 93 -7.86 -17.77 25.81
C GLU A 93 -6.99 -18.92 26.34
N ILE A 94 -5.74 -19.02 25.88
CA ILE A 94 -4.80 -20.05 26.35
C ILE A 94 -4.52 -19.91 27.84
N LEU A 95 -4.30 -18.70 28.34
CA LEU A 95 -4.05 -18.44 29.76
C LEU A 95 -5.29 -18.69 30.64
N ASN A 96 -6.49 -18.57 30.06
CA ASN A 96 -7.76 -18.80 30.75
C ASN A 96 -8.32 -20.21 30.54
N LEU A 97 -7.62 -21.09 29.81
CA LEU A 97 -8.00 -22.50 29.76
C LEU A 97 -7.90 -23.07 31.18
N PRO A 98 -9.00 -23.59 31.75
CA PRO A 98 -8.95 -24.25 33.04
C PRO A 98 -8.15 -25.55 32.87
N LEU A 99 -6.84 -25.50 33.13
CA LEU A 99 -6.00 -26.68 33.22
C LEU A 99 -6.51 -27.49 34.43
N PRO A 100 -7.15 -28.64 34.24
CA PRO A 100 -7.55 -29.48 35.36
C PRO A 100 -6.26 -30.05 35.93
N THR A 101 -5.79 -29.49 37.05
CA THR A 101 -4.63 -29.98 37.81
C THR A 101 -4.76 -31.45 38.20
N SER A 102 -5.98 -32.01 38.17
CA SER A 102 -6.26 -33.44 38.42
C SER A 102 -5.79 -34.39 37.32
N GLN A 103 -5.46 -33.91 36.10
CA GLN A 103 -4.87 -34.76 35.05
C GLN A 103 -3.34 -34.64 34.95
N PHE A 104 -2.74 -33.59 35.51
CA PHE A 104 -1.30 -33.34 35.39
C PHE A 104 -0.46 -34.06 36.46
N LEU A 105 -1.03 -34.30 37.65
CA LEU A 105 -0.30 -34.93 38.76
C LEU A 105 -0.56 -36.43 38.91
N GLY A 106 -1.46 -37.02 38.11
CA GLY A 106 -1.90 -38.40 38.30
C GLY A 106 -2.64 -38.57 39.65
N GLY A 107 -3.48 -39.60 39.74
CA GLY A 107 -4.04 -40.05 41.01
C GLY A 107 -2.99 -40.70 41.90
#